data_AF-A0A3A0DYT9-F1
#
_entry.id   AF-A0A3A0DYT9-F1
#
_cell.length_a   1.000
_cell.length_b   1.000
_cell.length_c   1.000
_cell.angle_alpha   90.00
_cell.angle_beta   90.00
_cell.angle_gamma   90.00
#
_symmetry.space_group_name_H-M   'P 1'
#
loop_
_entity.id
_entity.type
_entity.pdbx_description
1 polymer ?
#
loop_
_entity_poly.entity_id
_entity_poly.type
_entity_poly.pdbx_seq_one_letter_code
_entity_poly.pdbx_strand_id
1 'polypeptide(L)'
;MQVSHGERRKLSLLKDAAGLFLDIIRRDAEDQLSVVQFSGDAEGIFGALGALTPLTTGSVGDAQLEINEIFANGETDIRTGLEIALMKLPALAPGVEDADRRRVIIFFSDGKKTDGADPADGTFLDLFRQQDVHIYSVGFGNRGRGGRSGIDAELLTTLAAAGSGGFTHVADIDGELKKFFTQAVATAINGYRVLCEDFARQLRIEWGRSEHRVLCVVCGARCRLCRSARTASAVLARTSIAPRRSAHDRTGRLLIQGRPPKIV
;
A
#
# COMPACT_ATOMS: atom_id res chain seq x y z
N MET A 1 32.17 4.00 -18.78
CA MET A 1 31.83 4.69 -17.51
C MET A 1 32.26 3.80 -16.35
N GLN A 2 33.08 4.30 -15.43
CA GLN A 2 33.64 3.51 -14.33
C GLN A 2 32.78 3.71 -13.08
N VAL A 3 31.83 2.81 -12.84
CA VAL A 3 31.01 2.79 -11.61
C VAL A 3 31.93 2.51 -10.42
N SER A 4 31.82 3.30 -9.36
CA SER A 4 32.66 3.18 -8.16
C SER A 4 32.40 1.84 -7.43
N HIS A 5 33.38 1.35 -6.67
CA HIS A 5 33.24 0.12 -5.89
C HIS A 5 32.09 0.20 -4.86
N GLY A 6 31.80 1.40 -4.35
CA GLY A 6 30.68 1.63 -3.43
C GLY A 6 29.34 1.43 -4.13
N GLU A 7 29.09 2.11 -5.25
CA GLU A 7 27.83 2.02 -6.00
C GLU A 7 27.49 0.59 -6.43
N ARG A 8 28.49 -0.19 -6.91
CA ARG A 8 28.27 -1.60 -7.26
C ARG A 8 27.80 -2.42 -6.07
N ARG A 9 28.37 -2.16 -4.89
CA ARG A 9 27.98 -2.85 -3.65
C ARG A 9 26.57 -2.47 -3.22
N LYS A 10 26.22 -1.17 -3.23
CA LYS A 10 24.87 -0.72 -2.84
C LYS A 10 23.78 -1.30 -3.74
N LEU A 11 24.02 -1.29 -5.05
CA LEU A 11 23.08 -1.82 -6.02
C LEU A 11 22.91 -3.34 -5.87
N SER A 12 24.00 -4.07 -5.61
CA SER A 12 23.92 -5.51 -5.30
C SER A 12 23.07 -5.76 -4.05
N LEU A 13 23.26 -4.99 -2.99
CA LEU A 13 22.49 -5.12 -1.75
C LEU A 13 21.00 -4.81 -1.96
N LEU A 14 20.69 -3.80 -2.79
CA LEU A 14 19.31 -3.50 -3.17
C LEU A 14 18.67 -4.67 -3.91
N LYS A 15 19.36 -5.23 -4.92
CA LYS A 15 18.86 -6.38 -5.69
C LYS A 15 18.62 -7.59 -4.80
N ASP A 16 19.55 -7.89 -3.89
CA ASP A 16 19.42 -8.99 -2.93
C ASP A 16 18.22 -8.79 -1.99
N ALA A 17 18.03 -7.57 -1.48
CA ALA A 17 16.92 -7.26 -0.58
C ALA A 17 15.56 -7.24 -1.29
N ALA A 18 15.51 -6.77 -2.54
CA ALA A 18 14.32 -6.82 -3.38
C ALA A 18 13.98 -8.26 -3.79
N GLY A 19 14.97 -9.12 -4.02
CA GLY A 19 14.74 -10.55 -4.24
C GLY A 19 14.14 -11.23 -3.02
N LEU A 20 14.66 -10.93 -1.81
CA LEU A 20 14.05 -11.41 -0.57
C LEU A 20 12.59 -10.96 -0.44
N PHE A 21 12.25 -9.73 -0.83
CA PHE A 21 10.87 -9.25 -0.86
C PHE A 21 9.98 -10.13 -1.74
N LEU A 22 10.44 -10.48 -2.94
CA LEU A 22 9.72 -11.37 -3.87
C LEU A 22 9.61 -12.81 -3.37
N ASP A 23 10.55 -13.25 -2.54
CA ASP A 23 10.52 -14.57 -1.91
C ASP A 23 9.46 -14.69 -0.81
N ILE A 24 9.21 -13.61 -0.07
CA ILE A 24 8.32 -13.62 1.10
C ILE A 24 6.92 -13.07 0.81
N ILE A 25 6.73 -12.32 -0.27
CA ILE A 25 5.40 -11.82 -0.65
C ILE A 25 4.49 -12.97 -1.03
N ARG A 26 3.20 -12.87 -0.67
CA ARG A 26 2.22 -13.90 -1.00
C ARG A 26 2.03 -13.94 -2.50
N ARG A 27 2.13 -15.15 -3.05
CA ARG A 27 1.86 -15.44 -4.45
C ARG A 27 0.44 -15.97 -4.55
N ASP A 28 -0.20 -15.69 -5.68
CA ASP A 28 -1.54 -16.19 -6.02
C ASP A 28 -2.62 -15.76 -4.99
N ALA A 29 -2.35 -14.68 -4.24
CA ALA A 29 -3.24 -14.07 -3.26
C ALA A 29 -3.89 -12.78 -3.79
N GLU A 30 -3.97 -12.67 -5.12
CA GLU A 30 -4.44 -11.50 -5.88
C GLU A 30 -3.63 -10.20 -5.66
N ASP A 31 -2.54 -10.25 -4.88
CA ASP A 31 -1.57 -9.16 -4.75
C ASP A 31 -0.98 -8.84 -6.13
N GLN A 32 -0.66 -7.57 -6.39
CA GLN A 32 -0.11 -7.11 -7.67
C GLN A 32 1.14 -6.26 -7.45
N LEU A 33 2.04 -6.27 -8.44
CA LEU A 33 3.33 -5.59 -8.37
C LEU A 33 3.67 -4.90 -9.71
N SER A 34 4.33 -3.76 -9.60
CA SER A 34 5.12 -3.15 -10.67
C SER A 34 6.46 -2.71 -10.08
N VAL A 35 7.50 -2.70 -10.89
CA VAL A 35 8.82 -2.16 -10.51
C VAL A 35 9.11 -0.97 -11.39
N VAL A 36 9.53 0.13 -10.76
CA VAL A 36 9.91 1.38 -11.42
C VAL A 36 11.38 1.64 -11.13
N GLN A 37 12.15 1.88 -12.18
CA GLN A 37 13.52 2.38 -12.09
C GLN A 37 13.51 3.87 -12.41
N PHE A 38 14.36 4.62 -11.73
CA PHE A 38 14.54 6.04 -12.00
C PHE A 38 16.01 6.46 -11.88
N SER A 39 16.39 7.40 -12.72
CA SER A 39 17.64 8.14 -12.74
C SER A 39 17.39 9.56 -13.24
N GLY A 40 17.98 10.03 -14.34
CA GLY A 40 17.60 11.29 -14.99
C GLY A 40 16.26 11.22 -15.73
N ASP A 41 15.72 10.01 -15.89
CA ASP A 41 14.36 9.74 -16.36
C ASP A 41 13.80 8.59 -15.51
N ALA A 42 12.54 8.20 -15.67
CA ALA A 42 11.99 7.03 -15.01
C ALA A 42 11.21 6.13 -15.96
N GLU A 43 11.18 4.85 -15.65
CA GLU A 43 10.43 3.85 -16.42
C GLU A 43 9.95 2.70 -15.55
N GLY A 44 8.80 2.12 -15.92
CA GLY A 44 8.34 0.88 -15.33
C GLY A 44 9.02 -0.31 -16.01
N ILE A 45 9.98 -0.94 -15.32
CA ILE A 45 10.73 -2.10 -15.83
C ILE A 45 9.97 -3.41 -15.65
N PHE A 46 9.03 -3.47 -14.71
CA PHE A 46 8.13 -4.61 -14.54
C PHE A 46 6.69 -4.16 -14.42
N GLY A 47 5.80 -4.82 -15.17
CA GLY A 47 4.38 -4.46 -15.32
C GLY A 47 4.15 -3.45 -16.43
N ALA A 48 3.11 -3.68 -17.24
CA ALA A 48 2.77 -2.87 -18.40
C ALA A 48 2.50 -1.41 -18.02
N LEU A 49 2.66 -0.47 -18.95
CA LEU A 49 2.39 0.95 -18.70
C LEU A 49 0.94 1.13 -18.21
N GLY A 50 0.77 1.80 -17.06
CA GLY A 50 -0.54 2.01 -16.44
C GLY A 50 -1.19 0.77 -15.80
N ALA A 51 -0.45 -0.33 -15.60
CA ALA A 51 -0.99 -1.53 -14.98
C ALA A 51 0.00 -2.20 -14.01
N LEU A 52 -0.56 -2.74 -12.92
CA LEU A 52 0.13 -3.68 -12.04
C LEU A 52 0.02 -5.10 -12.60
N THR A 53 1.05 -5.91 -12.40
CA THR A 53 1.04 -7.33 -12.78
C THR A 53 0.60 -8.19 -11.59
N PRO A 54 -0.34 -9.13 -11.75
CA PRO A 54 -0.65 -10.11 -10.71
C PRO A 54 0.60 -10.86 -10.24
N LEU A 55 0.78 -10.99 -8.93
CA LEU A 55 1.86 -11.76 -8.32
C LEU A 55 1.52 -13.24 -8.32
N THR A 56 2.11 -13.95 -9.27
CA THR A 56 2.01 -15.40 -9.45
C THR A 56 3.41 -15.99 -9.36
N THR A 57 3.50 -17.31 -9.28
CA THR A 57 4.82 -17.99 -9.32
C THR A 57 5.61 -17.63 -10.59
N GLY A 58 4.94 -17.48 -11.75
CA GLY A 58 5.61 -17.10 -13.00
C GLY A 58 6.09 -15.65 -13.00
N SER A 59 5.21 -14.71 -12.66
CA SER A 59 5.51 -13.28 -12.71
C SER A 59 6.52 -12.82 -11.65
N VAL A 60 6.69 -13.56 -10.55
CA VAL A 60 7.79 -13.34 -9.60
C VAL A 60 9.15 -13.60 -10.23
N GLY A 61 9.28 -14.65 -11.05
CA GLY A 61 10.51 -14.93 -11.78
C GLY A 61 10.85 -13.81 -12.77
N ASP A 62 9.84 -13.32 -13.50
CA ASP A 62 10.01 -12.20 -14.43
C ASP A 62 10.41 -10.92 -13.69
N ALA A 63 9.75 -10.59 -12.58
CA ALA A 63 10.12 -9.43 -11.76
C ALA A 63 11.57 -9.51 -11.24
N GLN A 64 12.03 -10.71 -10.86
CA GLN A 64 13.40 -10.92 -10.41
C GLN A 64 14.41 -10.68 -11.54
N LEU A 65 14.10 -11.09 -12.77
CA LEU A 65 14.96 -10.81 -13.93
C LEU A 65 15.09 -9.31 -14.17
N GLU A 66 13.98 -8.57 -14.17
CA GLU A 66 14.00 -7.11 -14.35
C GLU A 66 14.78 -6.40 -13.24
N ILE A 67 14.59 -6.80 -11.97
CA ILE A 67 15.36 -6.27 -10.84
C ILE A 67 16.86 -6.52 -11.01
N ASN A 68 17.25 -7.69 -11.52
CA ASN A 68 18.64 -8.04 -11.75
C ASN A 68 19.29 -7.21 -12.87
N GLU A 69 18.50 -6.66 -13.79
CA GLU A 69 18.98 -5.79 -14.87
C GLU A 69 19.10 -4.32 -14.44
N ILE A 70 18.52 -3.90 -13.30
CA ILE A 70 18.64 -2.51 -12.80
C ILE A 70 20.10 -2.09 -12.74
N PHE A 71 20.40 -0.89 -13.23
CA PHE A 71 21.73 -0.29 -13.15
C PHE A 71 21.64 1.17 -12.73
N ALA A 72 22.66 1.64 -12.01
CA ALA A 72 22.77 3.05 -11.65
C ALA A 72 23.40 3.83 -12.80
N ASN A 73 22.78 4.93 -13.22
CA ASN A 73 23.33 5.85 -14.21
C ASN A 73 22.93 7.29 -13.89
N GLY A 74 23.78 8.25 -14.27
CA GLY A 74 23.40 9.65 -14.42
C GLY A 74 22.87 10.36 -13.17
N GLU A 75 21.76 11.06 -13.37
CA GLU A 75 21.11 11.96 -12.40
C GLU A 75 20.04 11.23 -11.59
N THR A 76 19.37 11.94 -10.68
CA THR A 76 18.33 11.40 -9.81
C THR A 76 17.10 12.30 -9.85
N ASP A 77 16.08 11.87 -10.56
CA ASP A 77 14.75 12.46 -10.68
C ASP A 77 13.75 11.62 -9.88
N ILE A 78 13.70 11.92 -8.59
CA ILE A 78 12.78 11.30 -7.64
C ILE A 78 11.33 11.58 -8.02
N ARG A 79 11.06 12.75 -8.61
CA ARG A 79 9.70 13.21 -8.89
C ARG A 79 9.08 12.41 -10.02
N THR A 80 9.77 12.27 -11.14
CA THR A 80 9.29 11.48 -12.28
C THR A 80 9.13 10.01 -11.91
N GLY A 81 10.06 9.45 -11.12
CA GLY A 81 9.93 8.08 -10.60
C GLY A 81 8.65 7.85 -9.79
N LEU A 82 8.31 8.79 -8.90
CA LEU A 82 7.09 8.74 -8.10
C LEU A 82 5.82 8.96 -8.94
N GLU A 83 5.86 9.83 -9.96
CA GLU A 83 4.74 10.02 -10.89
C GLU A 83 4.44 8.74 -11.67
N ILE A 84 5.47 8.05 -12.17
CA ILE A 84 5.28 6.75 -12.83
C ILE A 84 4.71 5.73 -11.87
N ALA A 85 5.22 5.66 -10.64
CA ALA A 85 4.67 4.77 -9.63
C ALA A 85 3.18 5.05 -9.35
N LEU A 86 2.79 6.33 -9.25
CA LEU A 86 1.38 6.72 -9.10
C LEU A 86 0.53 6.32 -10.32
N MET A 87 1.03 6.54 -11.54
CA MET A 87 0.31 6.17 -12.77
C MET A 87 0.09 4.67 -12.90
N LYS A 88 0.92 3.84 -12.27
CA LYS A 88 0.75 2.37 -12.24
C LYS A 88 -0.34 1.94 -11.26
N LEU A 89 -0.63 2.74 -10.23
CA LEU A 89 -1.63 2.40 -9.24
C LEU A 89 -3.04 2.72 -9.78
N PRO A 90 -4.01 1.80 -9.62
CA PRO A 90 -5.38 2.10 -10.00
C PRO A 90 -5.94 3.25 -9.14
N ALA A 91 -6.64 4.17 -9.78
CA ALA A 91 -7.32 5.27 -9.09
C ALA A 91 -8.46 4.74 -8.21
N LEU A 92 -8.68 5.36 -7.04
CA LEU A 92 -9.91 5.14 -6.27
C LEU A 92 -11.07 5.80 -7.01
N ALA A 93 -11.77 5.04 -7.85
CA ALA A 93 -13.08 5.45 -8.31
C ALA A 93 -14.15 4.77 -7.44
N PRO A 94 -15.17 5.53 -6.96
CA PRO A 94 -16.28 4.95 -6.21
C PRO A 94 -16.95 3.81 -7.00
N GLY A 95 -17.11 2.64 -6.38
CA GLY A 95 -17.77 1.48 -6.99
C GLY A 95 -16.87 0.54 -7.80
N VAL A 96 -15.55 0.74 -7.78
CA VAL A 96 -14.58 -0.24 -8.30
C VAL A 96 -14.29 -1.28 -7.22
N GLU A 97 -14.31 -2.57 -7.58
CA GLU A 97 -14.06 -3.70 -6.65
C GLU A 97 -12.71 -3.61 -5.92
N ASP A 98 -11.77 -2.82 -6.44
CA ASP A 98 -10.44 -2.60 -5.86
C ASP A 98 -10.35 -1.40 -4.89
N ALA A 99 -11.46 -0.74 -4.55
CA ALA A 99 -11.44 0.37 -3.59
C ALA A 99 -10.95 -0.04 -2.19
N ASP A 100 -11.07 -1.33 -1.85
CA ASP A 100 -10.58 -1.89 -0.59
C ASP A 100 -9.12 -2.37 -0.66
N ARG A 101 -8.50 -2.35 -1.84
CA ARG A 101 -7.08 -2.73 -2.01
C ARG A 101 -6.18 -1.64 -1.46
N ARG A 102 -5.25 -2.05 -0.60
CA ARG A 102 -4.20 -1.17 -0.10
C ARG A 102 -3.21 -0.86 -1.21
N ARG A 103 -2.88 0.41 -1.38
CA ARG A 103 -1.91 0.88 -2.37
C ARG A 103 -0.65 1.35 -1.67
N VAL A 104 0.48 0.79 -2.08
CA VAL A 104 1.75 0.94 -1.39
C VAL A 104 2.84 1.23 -2.42
N ILE A 105 3.67 2.22 -2.13
CA ILE A 105 4.94 2.50 -2.81
C ILE A 105 6.05 2.22 -1.81
N ILE A 106 6.95 1.32 -2.16
CA ILE A 106 8.20 1.12 -1.43
C ILE A 106 9.27 1.89 -2.20
N PHE A 107 9.75 2.98 -1.61
CA PHE A 107 10.66 3.91 -2.27
C PHE A 107 12.07 3.78 -1.71
N PHE A 108 13.04 3.49 -2.57
CA PHE A 108 14.45 3.42 -2.21
C PHE A 108 15.22 4.57 -2.84
N SER A 109 16.08 5.23 -2.06
CA SER A 109 17.08 6.16 -2.59
C SER A 109 18.37 6.11 -1.77
N ASP A 110 19.51 6.23 -2.42
CA ASP A 110 20.82 6.34 -1.78
C ASP A 110 21.44 7.75 -1.92
N GLY A 111 20.70 8.69 -2.53
CA GLY A 111 21.18 10.01 -2.91
C GLY A 111 20.11 11.10 -2.81
N LYS A 112 20.52 12.32 -3.17
CA LYS A 112 19.62 13.47 -3.30
C LYS A 112 19.12 13.59 -4.72
N LYS A 113 17.95 14.21 -4.87
CA LYS A 113 17.49 14.68 -6.18
C LYS A 113 18.55 15.57 -6.83
N THR A 114 18.83 15.34 -8.12
CA THR A 114 19.70 16.19 -8.93
C THR A 114 19.03 16.72 -10.19
N ASP A 115 17.90 16.14 -10.60
CA ASP A 115 17.14 16.56 -11.79
C ASP A 115 15.62 16.44 -11.56
N GLY A 116 14.80 16.97 -12.48
CA GLY A 116 13.34 16.92 -12.44
C GLY A 116 12.67 18.03 -11.62
N ALA A 117 11.34 17.94 -11.47
CA ALA A 117 10.55 18.84 -10.63
C ALA A 117 10.68 18.49 -9.13
N ASP A 118 10.23 19.37 -8.24
CA ASP A 118 10.36 19.15 -6.79
C ASP A 118 9.43 18.00 -6.30
N PRO A 119 9.98 16.90 -5.74
CA PRO A 119 9.18 15.84 -5.13
C PRO A 119 8.55 16.24 -3.79
N ALA A 120 9.00 17.34 -3.16
CA ALA A 120 8.39 17.88 -1.94
C ALA A 120 7.26 18.89 -2.22
N ASP A 121 6.92 19.14 -3.49
CA ASP A 121 5.82 20.02 -3.87
C ASP A 121 4.49 19.57 -3.22
N GLY A 122 3.83 20.50 -2.52
CA GLY A 122 2.63 20.19 -1.74
C GLY A 122 1.48 19.64 -2.57
N THR A 123 1.28 20.17 -3.79
CA THR A 123 0.17 19.75 -4.66
C THR A 123 0.36 18.31 -5.15
N PHE A 124 1.61 17.90 -5.37
CA PHE A 124 1.94 16.53 -5.68
C PHE A 124 1.80 15.59 -4.50
N LEU A 125 2.29 16.01 -3.33
CA LEU A 125 2.15 15.22 -2.11
C LEU A 125 0.68 14.96 -1.77
N ASP A 126 -0.21 15.90 -2.09
CA ASP A 126 -1.65 15.74 -1.93
C ASP A 126 -2.25 14.64 -2.83
N LEU A 127 -1.63 14.31 -3.97
CA LEU A 127 -2.10 13.20 -4.81
C LEU A 127 -2.05 11.87 -4.06
N PHE A 128 -0.98 11.60 -3.30
CA PHE A 128 -0.86 10.37 -2.51
C PHE A 128 -1.93 10.29 -1.42
N ARG A 129 -2.25 11.42 -0.78
CA ARG A 129 -3.30 11.49 0.25
C ARG A 129 -4.68 11.27 -0.33
N GLN A 130 -5.00 11.97 -1.42
CA GLN A 130 -6.29 11.86 -2.10
C GLN A 130 -6.50 10.45 -2.67
N GLN A 131 -5.42 9.84 -3.15
CA GLN A 131 -5.44 8.48 -3.62
C GLN A 131 -5.09 7.48 -2.53
N ASP A 132 -5.12 7.77 -1.22
CA ASP A 132 -4.84 6.80 -0.14
C ASP A 132 -3.65 5.83 -0.43
N VAL A 133 -2.54 6.39 -0.90
CA VAL A 133 -1.32 5.65 -1.26
C VAL A 133 -0.32 5.76 -0.11
N HIS A 134 0.15 4.61 0.37
CA HIS A 134 1.16 4.55 1.43
C HIS A 134 2.57 4.52 0.88
N ILE A 135 3.43 5.44 1.34
CA ILE A 135 4.84 5.48 0.93
C ILE A 135 5.73 5.01 2.08
N TYR A 136 6.43 3.90 1.89
CA TYR A 136 7.50 3.44 2.77
C TYR A 136 8.84 3.78 2.11
N SER A 137 9.54 4.76 2.67
CA SER A 137 10.81 5.23 2.12
C SER A 137 11.99 4.64 2.89
N VAL A 138 13.05 4.29 2.16
CA VAL A 138 14.33 3.88 2.72
C VAL A 138 15.45 4.72 2.12
N GLY A 139 16.24 5.33 3.01
CA GLY A 139 17.47 6.03 2.66
C GLY A 139 18.66 5.10 2.90
N PHE A 140 19.43 4.79 1.87
CA PHE A 140 20.56 3.86 1.97
C PHE A 140 21.91 4.56 1.88
N GLY A 141 22.75 4.36 2.89
CA GLY A 141 24.09 4.96 2.98
C GLY A 141 24.13 6.15 3.94
N ASN A 142 25.24 6.89 3.93
CA ASN A 142 25.47 7.93 4.91
C ASN A 142 24.66 9.20 4.61
N ARG A 143 24.21 9.89 5.67
CA ARG A 143 23.78 11.29 5.58
C ARG A 143 25.03 12.08 5.19
N GLY A 144 25.11 12.51 3.94
CA GLY A 144 26.33 13.10 3.39
C GLY A 144 26.74 14.37 4.13
N ARG A 145 28.02 14.76 4.02
CA ARG A 145 28.57 15.95 4.69
C ARG A 145 28.25 17.28 3.98
N GLY A 146 27.17 17.33 3.18
CA GLY A 146 26.79 18.47 2.34
C GLY A 146 26.92 18.20 0.84
N GLY A 147 26.37 19.10 0.02
CA GLY A 147 26.33 18.98 -1.45
C GLY A 147 25.35 17.91 -1.96
N ARG A 148 25.61 17.38 -3.17
CA ARG A 148 24.86 16.29 -3.83
C ARG A 148 25.12 14.90 -3.24
N SER A 149 26.02 14.80 -2.25
CA SER A 149 26.40 13.53 -1.66
C SER A 149 25.47 13.13 -0.51
N GLY A 150 25.15 11.84 -0.45
CA GLY A 150 24.41 11.20 0.63
C GLY A 150 22.90 11.32 0.55
N ILE A 151 22.23 10.66 1.49
CA ILE A 151 20.77 10.54 1.47
C ILE A 151 20.07 11.87 1.79
N ASP A 152 18.95 12.12 1.12
CA ASP A 152 18.04 13.22 1.45
C ASP A 152 17.02 12.78 2.51
N ALA A 153 17.47 12.65 3.77
CA ALA A 153 16.62 12.14 4.84
C ALA A 153 15.37 13.00 5.10
N GLU A 154 15.45 14.31 4.88
CA GLU A 154 14.34 15.24 5.06
C GLU A 154 13.27 15.02 3.99
N LEU A 155 13.67 14.92 2.72
CA LEU A 155 12.77 14.57 1.64
C LEU A 155 12.14 13.19 1.85
N LEU A 156 12.93 12.17 2.17
CA LEU A 156 12.42 10.81 2.37
C LEU A 156 11.42 10.73 3.54
N THR A 157 11.65 11.50 4.60
CA THR A 157 10.70 11.62 5.72
C THR A 157 9.42 12.33 5.27
N THR A 158 9.54 13.40 4.48
CA THR A 158 8.41 14.15 3.93
C THR A 158 7.54 13.27 3.04
N LEU A 159 8.15 12.47 2.16
CA LEU A 159 7.45 11.51 1.30
C LEU A 159 6.71 10.44 2.13
N ALA A 160 7.37 9.85 3.13
CA ALA A 160 6.73 8.87 4.00
C ALA A 160 5.54 9.47 4.76
N ALA A 161 5.66 10.71 5.25
CA ALA A 161 4.58 11.40 5.93
C ALA A 161 3.40 11.73 4.99
N ALA A 162 3.65 12.05 3.72
CA ALA A 162 2.60 12.30 2.74
C ALA A 162 1.73 11.07 2.50
N GLY A 163 2.33 9.88 2.42
CA GLY A 163 1.59 8.62 2.28
C GLY A 163 1.16 7.97 3.60
N SER A 164 1.38 8.59 4.76
CA SER A 164 1.15 7.93 6.07
C SER A 164 1.89 6.58 6.21
N GLY A 165 3.09 6.46 5.63
CA GLY A 165 3.95 5.30 5.75
C GLY A 165 5.09 5.51 6.75
N GLY A 166 6.27 4.96 6.46
CA GLY A 166 7.42 5.04 7.36
C GLY A 166 8.73 5.27 6.62
N PHE A 167 9.60 6.09 7.22
CA PHE A 167 10.97 6.29 6.75
C PHE A 167 11.95 5.46 7.56
N THR A 168 12.85 4.75 6.89
CA THR A 168 13.97 4.03 7.51
C THR A 168 15.29 4.51 6.93
N HIS A 169 16.26 4.83 7.78
CA HIS A 169 17.63 5.08 7.36
C HIS A 169 18.46 3.82 7.60
N VAL A 170 19.11 3.31 6.56
CA VAL A 170 19.99 2.14 6.60
C VAL A 170 21.43 2.59 6.35
N ALA A 171 22.34 2.25 7.27
CA ALA A 171 23.73 2.65 7.21
C ALA A 171 24.61 1.61 6.49
N ASP A 172 24.45 1.44 5.17
CA ASP A 172 25.29 0.59 4.28
C ASP A 172 25.64 -0.82 4.83
N ILE A 173 24.73 -1.39 5.64
CA ILE A 173 24.83 -2.73 6.23
C ILE A 173 23.73 -3.59 5.61
N ASP A 174 24.12 -4.73 5.03
CA ASP A 174 23.22 -5.66 4.31
C ASP A 174 21.96 -6.04 5.10
N GLY A 175 22.13 -6.46 6.36
CA GLY A 175 21.03 -6.98 7.18
C GLY A 175 19.91 -5.97 7.46
N GLU A 176 20.21 -4.67 7.48
CA GLU A 176 19.23 -3.62 7.75
C GLU A 176 18.29 -3.38 6.57
N LEU A 177 18.81 -3.47 5.34
CA LEU A 177 17.99 -3.31 4.14
C LEU A 177 17.02 -4.47 3.98
N LYS A 178 17.49 -5.72 4.18
CA LYS A 178 16.64 -6.92 4.21
C LYS A 178 15.55 -6.83 5.28
N LYS A 179 15.89 -6.30 6.47
CA LYS A 179 14.92 -6.06 7.55
C LYS A 179 13.86 -5.05 7.13
N PHE A 180 14.24 -3.95 6.49
CA PHE A 180 13.29 -2.95 5.98
C PHE A 180 12.30 -3.60 4.99
N PHE A 181 12.78 -4.34 3.99
CA PHE A 181 11.89 -4.99 3.01
C PHE A 181 10.95 -6.01 3.67
N THR A 182 11.45 -6.78 4.65
CA THR A 182 10.61 -7.72 5.42
C THR A 182 9.52 -6.98 6.20
N GLN A 183 9.84 -5.84 6.82
CA GLN A 183 8.87 -5.00 7.53
C GLN A 183 7.87 -4.33 6.58
N ALA A 184 8.32 -3.91 5.39
CA ALA A 184 7.48 -3.35 4.35
C ALA A 184 6.44 -4.38 3.87
N VAL A 185 6.85 -5.64 3.63
CA VAL A 185 5.93 -6.74 3.31
C VAL A 185 4.92 -6.97 4.41
N ALA A 186 5.39 -7.13 5.65
CA ALA A 186 4.51 -7.36 6.79
C ALA A 186 3.47 -6.24 6.93
N THR A 187 3.86 -5.00 6.66
CA THR A 187 2.96 -3.86 6.74
C THR A 187 2.00 -3.83 5.54
N ALA A 188 2.50 -4.02 4.32
CA ALA A 188 1.68 -4.05 3.10
C ALA A 188 0.58 -5.13 3.19
N ILE A 189 0.93 -6.32 3.69
CA ILE A 189 0.01 -7.45 3.85
C ILE A 189 -0.96 -7.27 5.02
N ASN A 190 -0.50 -6.82 6.20
CA ASN A 190 -1.34 -6.76 7.40
C ASN A 190 -2.29 -5.54 7.46
N GLY A 191 -2.35 -4.73 6.40
CA GLY A 191 -3.19 -3.54 6.32
C GLY A 191 -4.69 -3.79 6.11
N TYR A 192 -5.16 -5.03 6.19
CA TYR A 192 -6.58 -5.35 5.99
C TYR A 192 -7.47 -4.53 6.92
N ARG A 193 -8.24 -3.60 6.32
CA ARG A 193 -9.50 -3.17 6.91
C ARG A 193 -10.46 -4.34 6.79
N VAL A 194 -10.56 -5.15 7.85
CA VAL A 194 -11.74 -5.99 8.02
C VAL A 194 -12.89 -5.02 8.25
N LEU A 195 -13.61 -4.66 7.18
CA LEU A 195 -14.91 -4.01 7.33
C LEU A 195 -15.77 -5.01 8.13
N CYS A 196 -16.14 -4.62 9.35
CA CYS A 196 -16.93 -5.43 10.28
C CYS A 196 -18.20 -6.04 9.65
N GLU A 197 -18.69 -5.52 8.53
CA GLU A 197 -19.88 -6.00 7.83
C GLU A 197 -19.69 -7.39 7.18
N ASP A 198 -18.52 -7.69 6.62
CA ASP A 198 -18.30 -8.99 5.95
C ASP A 198 -18.13 -10.14 6.94
N PHE A 199 -17.45 -9.87 8.06
CA PHE A 199 -17.34 -10.84 9.15
C PHE A 199 -18.71 -11.11 9.81
N ALA A 200 -19.58 -10.09 9.88
CA ALA A 200 -20.95 -10.24 10.38
C ALA A 200 -21.86 -11.00 9.40
N ARG A 201 -21.67 -10.83 8.07
CA ARG A 201 -22.42 -11.57 7.05
C ARG A 201 -22.02 -13.03 6.95
N GLN A 202 -20.71 -13.34 6.99
CA GLN A 202 -20.21 -14.71 6.91
C GLN A 202 -20.64 -15.58 8.10
N LEU A 203 -20.77 -14.99 9.29
CA LEU A 203 -21.12 -15.74 10.49
C LEU A 203 -22.59 -16.14 10.59
N ARG A 204 -23.51 -15.59 9.77
CA ARG A 204 -24.95 -15.95 9.74
C ARG A 204 -25.55 -16.18 11.14
N ILE A 205 -25.14 -15.39 12.13
CA ILE A 205 -25.66 -15.50 13.50
C ILE A 205 -27.02 -14.81 13.47
N GLU A 206 -28.08 -15.61 13.36
CA GLU A 206 -29.39 -15.19 13.81
C GLU A 206 -29.22 -14.72 15.26
N TRP A 207 -29.48 -13.43 15.52
CA TRP A 207 -29.52 -12.88 16.87
C TRP A 207 -30.78 -13.39 17.58
N GLY A 208 -30.82 -14.70 17.82
CA GLY A 208 -31.78 -15.40 18.64
C GLY A 208 -31.35 -15.30 20.10
N ARG A 209 -32.17 -14.59 20.88
CA ARG A 209 -32.14 -14.43 22.34
C ARG A 209 -31.40 -15.55 23.10
N SER A 210 -30.10 -15.40 23.34
CA SER A 210 -29.41 -16.09 24.43
C SER A 210 -28.07 -15.40 24.74
N GLU A 211 -27.76 -15.28 26.02
CA GLU A 211 -26.73 -14.39 26.59
C GLU A 211 -25.28 -14.90 26.44
N HIS A 212 -24.81 -15.17 25.22
CA HIS A 212 -23.40 -15.47 24.98
C HIS A 212 -22.63 -14.20 24.55
N ARG A 213 -21.70 -13.77 25.41
CA ARG A 213 -20.84 -12.60 25.17
C ARG A 213 -19.62 -13.01 24.34
N VAL A 214 -19.62 -12.69 23.05
CA VAL A 214 -18.43 -12.82 22.18
C VAL A 214 -17.60 -11.54 22.26
N LEU A 215 -16.29 -11.68 22.52
CA LEU A 215 -15.33 -10.58 22.55
C LEU A 215 -14.81 -10.34 21.12
N CYS A 216 -14.88 -9.10 20.62
CA CYS A 216 -14.22 -8.74 19.36
C CYS A 216 -12.72 -8.60 19.60
N VAL A 217 -11.91 -9.47 18.97
CA VAL A 217 -10.45 -9.51 19.16
C VAL A 217 -9.75 -8.28 18.57
N VAL A 218 -10.39 -7.55 17.64
CA VAL A 218 -9.78 -6.44 16.91
C VAL A 218 -9.72 -5.13 17.70
N CYS A 219 -10.62 -4.88 18.66
CA CYS A 219 -10.69 -3.58 19.35
C CYS A 219 -10.59 -3.64 20.89
N GLY A 220 -10.45 -4.83 21.48
CA GLY A 220 -10.21 -5.01 22.93
C GLY A 220 -11.32 -4.50 23.87
N ALA A 221 -12.39 -3.89 23.37
CA ALA A 221 -13.48 -3.33 24.16
C ALA A 221 -14.75 -4.19 24.08
N ARG A 222 -15.50 -4.22 25.21
CA ARG A 222 -16.83 -4.84 25.28
C ARG A 222 -17.77 -4.15 24.27
N CYS A 223 -18.00 -4.84 23.15
CA CYS A 223 -18.80 -4.38 22.05
C CYS A 223 -20.23 -3.98 22.50
N ARG A 224 -20.60 -2.72 22.33
CA ARG A 224 -21.98 -2.29 22.00
C ARG A 224 -21.90 -1.65 20.61
N LEU A 225 -21.59 -2.49 19.60
CA LEU A 225 -21.08 -2.13 18.25
C LEU A 225 -19.92 -1.10 18.29
N CYS A 226 -19.17 -1.12 19.39
CA CYS A 226 -18.17 -0.13 19.84
C CYS A 226 -18.66 1.31 19.99
N ARG A 227 -19.83 1.47 20.61
CA ARG A 227 -20.33 2.65 21.35
C ARG A 227 -20.27 4.02 20.69
N SER A 228 -19.87 4.23 19.44
CA SER A 228 -20.13 5.50 18.75
C SER A 228 -19.64 5.56 17.32
N ALA A 229 -20.46 5.08 16.39
CA ALA A 229 -21.14 5.99 15.47
C ALA A 229 -22.11 6.99 16.15
N ARG A 230 -21.87 7.44 17.40
CA ARG A 230 -22.74 8.28 18.26
C ARG A 230 -22.68 9.76 17.91
N THR A 231 -22.11 10.13 16.78
CA THR A 231 -22.11 11.53 16.29
C THR A 231 -22.58 11.67 14.86
N ALA A 232 -23.16 10.63 14.24
CA ALA A 232 -23.80 10.76 12.93
C ALA A 232 -25.26 11.30 12.98
N SER A 233 -25.82 11.65 14.15
CA SER A 233 -27.19 12.22 14.20
C SER A 233 -27.48 13.06 15.46
N ALA A 234 -26.51 13.83 15.96
CA ALA A 234 -26.80 14.90 16.92
C ALA A 234 -27.22 16.23 16.24
N VAL A 235 -27.55 16.22 14.94
CA VAL A 235 -27.93 17.42 14.16
C VAL A 235 -29.38 17.40 13.68
N LEU A 236 -30.22 16.45 14.11
CA LEU A 236 -31.68 16.52 13.91
C LEU A 236 -32.42 16.54 15.25
N ALA A 237 -32.07 17.52 16.08
CA ALA A 237 -32.94 17.99 17.15
C ALA A 237 -33.75 19.19 16.63
N ARG A 238 -35.01 18.93 16.23
CA ARG A 238 -36.20 19.75 16.60
C ARG A 238 -37.47 19.18 15.97
N THR A 239 -38.32 18.63 16.86
CA THR A 239 -39.82 18.76 16.95
C THR A 239 -40.68 18.36 15.74
N SER A 240 -41.80 17.62 15.82
CA SER A 240 -42.64 17.11 16.92
C SER A 240 -43.83 16.28 16.36
N ILE A 241 -44.35 15.27 17.11
CA ILE A 241 -45.78 14.80 17.19
C ILE A 241 -46.35 14.13 15.90
N ALA A 242 -47.07 12.99 15.81
CA ALA A 242 -47.74 11.97 16.66
C ALA A 242 -48.19 10.77 15.74
N PRO A 243 -48.80 9.66 16.23
CA PRO A 243 -48.72 8.32 15.62
C PRO A 243 -49.95 7.84 14.84
N ARG A 244 -49.81 6.77 14.01
CA ARG A 244 -50.93 5.93 13.53
C ARG A 244 -50.54 4.45 13.27
N ARG A 245 -51.55 3.58 13.44
CA ARG A 245 -51.57 2.10 13.50
C ARG A 245 -51.64 1.39 12.12
N SER A 246 -51.24 0.11 12.11
CA SER A 246 -51.81 -1.11 11.42
C SER A 246 -50.67 -2.01 10.89
N ALA A 247 -50.53 -3.31 11.21
CA ALA A 247 -51.31 -4.54 10.95
C ALA A 247 -51.03 -5.23 9.59
N HIS A 248 -50.68 -6.54 9.68
CA HIS A 248 -50.71 -7.65 8.72
C HIS A 248 -49.64 -7.88 7.62
N ASP A 249 -48.96 -9.02 7.76
CA ASP A 249 -48.86 -10.18 6.83
C ASP A 249 -48.28 -10.00 5.41
N ARG A 250 -47.14 -10.66 5.11
CA ARG A 250 -47.02 -11.75 4.12
C ARG A 250 -45.58 -12.17 3.81
N THR A 251 -45.47 -13.47 3.60
CA THR A 251 -44.45 -14.31 2.94
C THR A 251 -43.67 -13.67 1.78
N GLY A 252 -42.35 -13.92 1.78
CA GLY A 252 -41.47 -13.75 0.62
C GLY A 252 -40.26 -14.68 0.70
N ARG A 253 -40.30 -15.80 -0.03
CA ARG A 253 -39.14 -16.65 -0.34
C ARG A 253 -38.35 -15.96 -1.46
N LEU A 254 -37.05 -15.77 -1.29
CA LEU A 254 -36.13 -15.42 -2.37
C LEU A 254 -35.10 -16.55 -2.56
N LEU A 255 -35.19 -17.19 -3.72
CA LEU A 255 -34.20 -18.11 -4.29
C LEU A 255 -33.16 -17.28 -5.04
N ILE A 256 -31.88 -17.48 -4.77
CA ILE A 256 -30.80 -17.16 -5.73
C ILE A 256 -29.91 -18.40 -5.86
N GLN A 257 -29.96 -18.99 -7.06
CA GLN A 257 -29.05 -20.01 -7.57
C GLN A 257 -27.88 -19.35 -8.32
N GLY A 258 -26.71 -20.01 -8.25
CA GLY A 258 -25.64 -19.96 -9.26
C GLY A 258 -24.30 -19.46 -8.70
N ARG A 259 -23.13 -20.00 -9.03
CA ARG A 259 -22.65 -21.22 -9.73
C ARG A 259 -21.17 -21.36 -9.29
N PRO A 260 -20.57 -22.57 -9.22
CA PRO A 260 -19.17 -22.77 -8.86
C PRO A 260 -18.19 -22.33 -9.97
N PRO A 261 -16.90 -22.10 -9.64
CA PRO A 261 -15.92 -21.42 -10.50
C PRO A 261 -15.51 -22.24 -11.72
N LYS A 262 -15.10 -21.54 -12.78
CA LYS A 262 -14.36 -22.11 -13.91
C LYS A 262 -12.87 -21.87 -13.71
N ILE A 263 -12.14 -22.97 -13.78
CA ILE A 263 -10.70 -23.08 -13.97
C ILE A 263 -10.42 -22.88 -15.46
N VAL A 264 -9.57 -21.92 -15.80
CA VAL A 264 -8.43 -22.06 -16.73
C VAL A 264 -7.33 -21.15 -16.20
#